data_AF-A0A2U2S5K0-F1
#
_entry.id   AF-A0A2U2S5K0-F1
#
_cell.length_a   1.000
_cell.length_b   1.000
_cell.length_c   1.000
_cell.angle_alpha   90.00
_cell.angle_beta   90.00
_cell.angle_gamma   90.00
#
_symmetry.space_group_name_H-M   'P 1'
#
loop_
_entity.id
_entity.type
_entity.pdbx_description
1 polymer ?
#
loop_
_entity_poly.entity_id
_entity_poly.type
_entity_poly.pdbx_seq_one_letter_code
_entity_poly.pdbx_strand_id
1 'polypeptide(L)'
;MTSISLKLPTEYWSNFTVLQRDIDFLQNYLFETETPLTTQELTAVLVEECIRIEREIQRKEQLASGDFYLPQKSYRVGQKLIFPSLAMKKGTVQAVRPGNNPDLGSFEVITVQFEDGTTRLFAASLAEHKLNHPIEETFDPETDPQTILSLYGEEIAHKLDLALEADESLVRIAGAWFPKALLVDINAGHLNLAEAVLEMNSGEPMTTTMLMEQIELPRASNRKLTEFSMNYALQEDGRFDEVGPTGEVLWCLRRLEPEEVQHVPPVLRYFPIDYDRSLLNKQMLALEAQLDDELSETEQKPPKADEVTLTLTYPHWRAGTLPLSLRARPFFPTAIESPRIRFTLVDGKTGEKMPAWVVREYGYVSGLRKWYEKQKLIPGAYIIVRRSKTPGEVIVEAKTHRPNRDWVRTVLAGSDGGLVFALLKHEIACEYNERMAVVV
;
A
#
# COMPACT_ATOMS: atom_id res chain seq x y z
N MET A 1 -33.24 -19.89 -5.49
CA MET A 1 -33.39 -18.75 -6.44
C MET A 1 -32.70 -19.18 -7.71
N THR A 2 -33.31 -18.99 -8.89
CA THR A 2 -32.63 -19.20 -10.17
C THR A 2 -31.51 -18.18 -10.27
N SER A 3 -30.27 -18.60 -10.08
CA SER A 3 -29.12 -17.77 -10.31
C SER A 3 -28.76 -17.84 -11.79
N ILE A 4 -28.62 -16.66 -12.38
CA ILE A 4 -28.27 -16.47 -13.79
C ILE A 4 -26.88 -15.84 -13.74
N SER A 5 -25.96 -16.34 -14.57
CA SER A 5 -24.62 -15.74 -14.66
C SER A 5 -24.77 -14.25 -14.98
N LEU A 6 -24.12 -13.43 -14.14
CA LEU A 6 -24.17 -11.99 -14.24
C LEU A 6 -23.49 -11.58 -15.54
N LYS A 7 -24.18 -10.81 -16.39
CA LYS A 7 -23.60 -10.34 -17.66
C LYS A 7 -23.17 -8.90 -17.52
N LEU A 8 -21.87 -8.68 -17.36
CA LEU A 8 -21.27 -7.35 -17.40
C LEU A 8 -20.78 -7.02 -18.82
N PRO A 9 -20.76 -5.73 -19.21
CA PRO A 9 -20.03 -5.31 -20.41
C PRO A 9 -18.55 -5.73 -20.34
N THR A 10 -17.97 -6.11 -21.48
CA THR A 10 -16.58 -6.61 -21.56
C THR A 10 -15.54 -5.61 -21.02
N GLU A 11 -15.84 -4.32 -21.02
CA GLU A 11 -14.97 -3.25 -20.53
C GLU A 11 -15.48 -2.58 -19.24
N TYR A 12 -16.36 -3.25 -18.49
CA TYR A 12 -16.97 -2.67 -17.29
C TYR A 12 -15.92 -2.25 -16.26
N TRP A 13 -14.98 -3.13 -15.93
CA TRP A 13 -13.96 -2.89 -14.91
C TRP A 13 -12.82 -1.99 -15.38
N SER A 14 -12.43 -2.08 -16.66
CA SER A 14 -11.41 -1.20 -17.24
C SER A 14 -11.89 0.25 -17.31
N ASN A 15 -13.17 0.47 -17.63
CA ASN A 15 -13.78 1.80 -17.66
C ASN A 15 -14.45 2.19 -16.33
N PHE A 16 -14.15 1.47 -15.24
CA PHE A 16 -14.78 1.72 -13.95
C PHE A 16 -14.46 3.15 -13.46
N THR A 17 -15.49 3.83 -12.97
CA THR A 17 -15.43 5.15 -12.36
C THR A 17 -16.13 5.13 -11.02
N VAL A 18 -15.48 5.65 -9.98
CA VAL A 18 -16.06 5.76 -8.65
C VAL A 18 -17.11 6.87 -8.65
N LEU A 19 -18.33 6.54 -8.25
CA LEU A 19 -19.46 7.46 -8.15
C LEU A 19 -19.72 7.83 -6.69
N GLN A 20 -20.46 8.92 -6.45
CA GLN A 20 -20.81 9.34 -5.08
C GLN A 20 -21.54 8.23 -4.30
N ARG A 21 -22.43 7.47 -4.95
CA ARG A 21 -23.15 6.35 -4.32
C ARG A 21 -22.20 5.28 -3.75
N ASP A 22 -21.03 5.13 -4.37
CA ASP A 22 -20.03 4.14 -3.98
C ASP A 22 -19.30 4.63 -2.72
N ILE A 23 -18.99 5.93 -2.65
CA ILE A 23 -18.44 6.59 -1.46
C ILE A 23 -19.44 6.54 -0.30
N ASP A 24 -20.71 6.88 -0.54
CA ASP A 24 -21.77 6.84 0.47
C ASP A 24 -21.95 5.41 1.03
N PHE A 25 -21.85 4.39 0.16
CA PHE A 25 -21.89 2.99 0.58
C PHE A 25 -20.70 2.64 1.48
N LEU A 26 -19.48 2.99 1.10
CA LEU A 26 -18.28 2.70 1.89
C LEU A 26 -18.27 3.44 3.23
N GLN A 27 -18.78 4.68 3.28
CA GLN A 27 -18.97 5.42 4.53
C GLN A 27 -19.92 4.70 5.47
N ASN A 28 -21.07 4.25 4.96
CA ASN A 28 -22.02 3.46 5.75
C ASN A 28 -21.41 2.14 6.20
N TYR A 29 -20.64 1.47 5.34
CA TYR A 29 -19.95 0.23 5.68
C TYR A 29 -18.94 0.43 6.82
N LEU A 30 -18.10 1.48 6.74
CA LEU A 30 -17.16 1.84 7.80
C LEU A 30 -17.87 2.24 9.10
N PHE A 31 -19.01 2.92 8.97
CA PHE A 31 -19.86 3.30 10.11
C PHE A 31 -20.43 2.06 10.81
N GLU A 32 -21.00 1.12 10.06
CA GLU A 32 -21.60 -0.10 10.60
C GLU A 32 -20.56 -1.07 11.20
N THR A 33 -19.39 -1.16 10.60
CA THR A 33 -18.32 -2.06 11.04
C THR A 33 -17.42 -1.46 12.13
N GLU A 34 -17.50 -0.15 12.35
CA GLU A 34 -16.64 0.62 13.28
C GLU A 34 -15.14 0.27 13.16
N THR A 35 -14.69 -0.08 11.95
CA THR A 35 -13.33 -0.56 11.69
C THR A 35 -12.71 0.26 10.57
N PRO A 36 -11.57 0.94 10.80
CA PRO A 36 -10.80 1.57 9.73
C PRO A 36 -10.24 0.53 8.76
N LEU A 37 -10.29 0.84 7.45
CA LEU A 37 -9.85 -0.07 6.39
C LEU A 37 -8.98 0.63 5.37
N THR A 38 -8.01 -0.09 4.83
CA THR A 38 -7.13 0.39 3.75
C THR A 38 -7.88 0.55 2.43
N THR A 39 -7.32 1.33 1.51
CA THR A 39 -7.88 1.46 0.16
C THR A 39 -8.01 0.11 -0.55
N GLN A 40 -7.07 -0.83 -0.33
CA GLN A 40 -7.15 -2.17 -0.92
C GLN A 40 -8.30 -3.00 -0.34
N GLU A 41 -8.51 -2.93 0.98
CA GLU A 41 -9.64 -3.60 1.64
C GLU A 41 -10.98 -3.01 1.20
N LEU A 42 -11.07 -1.68 1.14
CA LEU A 42 -12.28 -0.99 0.64
C LEU A 42 -12.54 -1.28 -0.84
N THR A 43 -11.49 -1.48 -1.64
CA THR A 43 -11.63 -1.90 -3.04
C THR A 43 -12.28 -3.28 -3.13
N ALA A 44 -11.89 -4.23 -2.27
CA ALA A 44 -12.53 -5.54 -2.21
C ALA A 44 -14.02 -5.43 -1.84
N VAL A 45 -14.33 -4.64 -0.82
CA VAL A 45 -15.72 -4.37 -0.38
C VAL A 45 -16.54 -3.72 -1.50
N LEU A 46 -15.97 -2.76 -2.23
CA LEU A 46 -16.63 -2.07 -3.32
C LEU A 46 -16.90 -2.98 -4.52
N VAL A 47 -15.94 -3.85 -4.87
CA VAL A 47 -16.11 -4.81 -5.98
C VAL A 47 -17.25 -5.78 -5.68
N GLU A 48 -17.32 -6.31 -4.46
CA GLU A 48 -18.42 -7.17 -4.03
C GLU A 48 -19.78 -6.46 -4.11
N GLU A 49 -19.82 -5.20 -3.67
CA GLU A 49 -21.04 -4.40 -3.73
C GLU A 49 -21.48 -4.11 -5.16
N CYS A 50 -20.56 -3.76 -6.06
CA CYS A 50 -20.86 -3.53 -7.47
C CYS A 50 -21.48 -4.79 -8.10
N ILE A 51 -20.90 -5.96 -7.85
CA ILE A 51 -21.43 -7.25 -8.33
C ILE A 51 -22.84 -7.49 -7.77
N ARG A 52 -23.07 -7.19 -6.49
CA ARG A 52 -24.39 -7.31 -5.84
C ARG A 52 -25.43 -6.40 -6.50
N ILE A 53 -25.09 -5.12 -6.73
CA ILE A 53 -25.97 -4.13 -7.35
C ILE A 53 -26.33 -4.57 -8.77
N GLU A 54 -25.34 -4.94 -9.57
CA GLU A 54 -25.55 -5.35 -10.97
C GLU A 54 -26.40 -6.62 -11.05
N ARG A 55 -26.21 -7.58 -10.14
CA ARG A 55 -27.09 -8.76 -10.01
C ARG A 55 -28.53 -8.36 -9.72
N GLU A 56 -28.76 -7.41 -8.82
CA GLU A 56 -30.11 -6.97 -8.48
C GLU A 56 -30.76 -6.17 -9.62
N ILE A 57 -30.00 -5.35 -10.34
CA ILE A 57 -30.47 -4.66 -11.55
C ILE A 57 -30.90 -5.67 -12.60
N GLN A 58 -30.03 -6.62 -12.94
CA GLN A 58 -30.32 -7.66 -13.93
C GLN A 58 -31.55 -8.49 -13.51
N ARG A 59 -31.68 -8.81 -12.21
CA ARG A 59 -32.84 -9.50 -11.66
C ARG A 59 -34.13 -8.68 -11.82
N LYS A 60 -34.09 -7.38 -11.54
CA LYS A 60 -35.24 -6.47 -11.70
C LYS A 60 -35.66 -6.33 -13.15
N GLU A 61 -34.73 -6.16 -14.08
CA GLU A 61 -35.01 -6.11 -15.52
C GLU A 61 -35.65 -7.41 -16.02
N GLN A 62 -35.17 -8.55 -15.52
CA GLN A 62 -35.73 -9.85 -15.88
C GLN A 62 -37.15 -10.04 -15.31
N LEU A 63 -37.38 -9.70 -14.04
CA LEU A 63 -38.71 -9.73 -13.43
C LEU A 63 -39.70 -8.78 -14.11
N ALA A 64 -39.24 -7.60 -14.54
CA ALA A 64 -40.05 -6.68 -15.34
C ALA A 64 -40.47 -7.30 -16.69
N SER A 65 -39.72 -8.28 -17.19
CA SER A 65 -40.00 -8.99 -18.44
C SER A 65 -40.91 -10.23 -18.31
N GLY A 66 -41.21 -10.69 -17.09
CA GLY A 66 -42.13 -11.80 -16.80
C GLY A 66 -41.75 -12.62 -15.55
N ASP A 67 -42.69 -13.40 -15.00
CA ASP A 67 -42.42 -14.26 -13.84
C ASP A 67 -41.68 -15.55 -14.24
N PHE A 68 -40.73 -16.04 -13.45
CA PHE A 68 -40.13 -17.35 -13.70
C PHE A 68 -41.12 -18.49 -13.50
N TYR A 69 -41.19 -19.38 -14.50
CA TYR A 69 -41.94 -20.61 -14.41
C TYR A 69 -41.25 -21.60 -13.44
N LEU A 70 -41.95 -21.90 -12.36
CA LEU A 70 -41.71 -22.99 -11.41
C LEU A 70 -42.93 -23.91 -11.35
N PRO A 71 -42.78 -25.25 -11.52
CA PRO A 71 -43.89 -26.20 -11.47
C PRO A 71 -44.73 -26.15 -10.20
N GLN A 72 -44.16 -25.80 -9.04
CA GLN A 72 -44.90 -25.70 -7.77
C GLN A 72 -45.90 -24.54 -7.71
N LYS A 73 -45.77 -23.52 -8.57
CA LYS A 73 -46.66 -22.35 -8.55
C LYS A 73 -47.90 -22.57 -9.41
N SER A 74 -48.96 -21.84 -9.10
CA SER A 74 -50.15 -21.71 -9.94
C SER A 74 -50.06 -20.46 -10.82
N TYR A 75 -50.73 -20.47 -11.97
CA TYR A 75 -50.67 -19.40 -12.97
C TYR A 75 -52.04 -19.06 -13.51
N ARG A 76 -52.16 -17.86 -14.10
CA ARG A 76 -53.42 -17.37 -14.68
C ARG A 76 -53.29 -17.16 -16.19
N VAL A 77 -54.41 -17.32 -16.90
CA VAL A 77 -54.50 -16.98 -18.33
C VAL A 77 -54.11 -15.50 -18.53
N GLY A 78 -53.26 -15.22 -19.50
CA GLY A 78 -52.69 -13.91 -19.80
C GLY A 78 -51.37 -13.60 -19.07
N GLN A 79 -50.92 -14.44 -18.13
CA GLN A 79 -49.66 -14.23 -17.41
C GLN A 79 -48.45 -14.50 -18.32
N LYS A 80 -47.46 -13.60 -18.28
CA LYS A 80 -46.17 -13.76 -18.98
C LYS A 80 -45.19 -14.52 -18.10
N LEU A 81 -44.63 -15.59 -18.63
CA LEU A 81 -43.70 -16.47 -17.94
C LEU A 81 -42.37 -16.59 -18.69
N ILE A 82 -41.28 -16.67 -17.94
CA ILE A 82 -39.93 -16.94 -18.42
C ILE A 82 -39.57 -18.38 -18.05
N PHE A 83 -39.02 -19.13 -19.00
CA PHE A 83 -38.67 -20.55 -18.83
C PHE A 83 -37.15 -20.75 -18.78
N PRO A 84 -36.52 -20.81 -17.59
CA PRO A 84 -35.07 -20.97 -17.45
C PRO A 84 -34.53 -22.22 -18.14
N SER A 85 -35.22 -23.35 -17.98
CA SER A 85 -34.84 -24.63 -18.59
C SER A 85 -35.00 -24.68 -20.11
N LEU A 86 -35.57 -23.64 -20.72
CA LEU A 86 -35.74 -23.48 -22.16
C LEU A 86 -34.99 -22.24 -22.66
N ALA A 87 -33.77 -22.02 -22.16
CA ALA A 87 -32.91 -20.90 -22.57
C ALA A 87 -33.60 -19.53 -22.45
N MET A 88 -34.29 -19.31 -21.33
CA MET A 88 -35.00 -18.05 -21.02
C MET A 88 -36.09 -17.67 -22.02
N LYS A 89 -36.68 -18.65 -22.73
CA LYS A 89 -37.83 -18.39 -23.61
C LYS A 89 -38.98 -17.74 -22.84
N LYS A 90 -39.57 -16.71 -23.44
CA LYS A 90 -40.74 -16.00 -22.92
C LYS A 90 -42.02 -16.56 -23.54
N GLY A 91 -43.03 -16.80 -22.72
CA GLY A 91 -44.31 -17.30 -23.17
C GLY A 91 -45.47 -16.73 -22.37
N THR A 92 -46.66 -16.72 -22.96
CA THR A 92 -47.89 -16.27 -22.30
C THR A 92 -48.82 -17.45 -22.07
N VAL A 93 -49.37 -17.55 -20.87
CA VAL A 93 -50.34 -18.59 -20.52
C VAL A 93 -51.65 -18.35 -21.27
N GLN A 94 -52.06 -19.28 -22.12
CA GLN A 94 -53.32 -19.22 -22.87
C GLN A 94 -54.46 -19.98 -22.21
N ALA A 95 -54.15 -21.08 -21.50
CA ALA A 95 -55.16 -21.90 -20.85
C ALA A 95 -54.59 -22.58 -19.61
N VAL A 96 -55.45 -22.85 -18.63
CA VAL A 96 -55.15 -23.61 -17.42
C VAL A 96 -56.23 -24.67 -17.26
N ARG A 97 -55.85 -25.94 -17.05
CA ARG A 97 -56.79 -27.05 -16.86
C ARG A 97 -56.28 -28.00 -15.77
N PRO A 98 -57.15 -28.76 -15.08
CA PRO A 98 -56.70 -29.80 -14.16
C PRO A 98 -55.91 -30.89 -14.90
N GLY A 99 -54.80 -31.30 -14.32
CA GLY A 99 -54.01 -32.44 -14.75
C GLY A 99 -54.71 -33.74 -14.40
N ASN A 100 -54.51 -34.77 -15.22
CA ASN A 100 -55.03 -36.11 -14.96
C ASN A 100 -53.88 -37.11 -15.01
N ASN A 101 -53.28 -37.39 -13.86
CA ASN A 101 -52.30 -38.46 -13.70
C ASN A 101 -52.53 -39.16 -12.35
N PRO A 102 -52.93 -40.45 -12.34
CA PRO A 102 -53.17 -41.22 -11.11
C PRO A 102 -51.97 -41.28 -10.16
N ASP A 103 -50.74 -41.19 -10.68
CA ASP A 103 -49.51 -41.39 -9.91
C ASP A 103 -48.96 -40.11 -9.26
N LEU A 104 -49.40 -38.92 -9.70
CA LEU A 104 -48.82 -37.63 -9.30
C LEU A 104 -49.77 -36.74 -8.48
N GLY A 105 -50.96 -37.24 -8.12
CA GLY A 105 -51.94 -36.48 -7.35
C GLY A 105 -52.56 -35.30 -8.12
N SER A 106 -53.04 -34.29 -7.38
CA SER A 106 -53.69 -33.12 -7.97
C SER A 106 -52.65 -32.09 -8.44
N PHE A 107 -52.66 -31.76 -9.73
CA PHE A 107 -51.83 -30.71 -10.32
C PHE A 107 -52.60 -30.04 -11.48
N GLU A 108 -52.07 -28.94 -12.01
CA GLU A 108 -52.64 -28.21 -13.14
C GLU A 108 -51.73 -28.36 -14.37
N VAL A 109 -52.30 -28.19 -15.56
CA VAL A 109 -51.57 -28.10 -16.82
C VAL A 109 -51.85 -26.75 -17.45
N ILE A 110 -50.79 -25.96 -17.62
CA ILE A 110 -50.84 -24.68 -18.32
C ILE A 110 -50.44 -24.87 -19.79
N THR A 111 -51.18 -24.21 -20.68
CA THR A 111 -50.83 -24.10 -22.10
C THR A 111 -50.15 -22.76 -22.31
N VAL A 112 -48.92 -22.77 -22.82
CA VAL A 112 -48.09 -21.58 -22.94
C VAL A 112 -47.71 -21.37 -24.40
N GLN A 113 -48.01 -20.18 -24.90
CA GLN A 113 -47.67 -19.72 -26.24
C GLN A 113 -46.37 -18.93 -26.19
N PHE A 114 -45.35 -19.37 -26.90
CA PHE A 114 -44.07 -18.70 -27.02
C PHE A 114 -44.08 -17.66 -28.16
N GLU A 115 -43.14 -16.72 -28.11
CA GLU A 115 -42.97 -15.67 -29.12
C GLU A 115 -42.68 -16.20 -30.52
N ASP A 116 -42.09 -17.40 -30.63
CA ASP A 116 -41.83 -18.10 -31.90
C ASP A 116 -43.07 -18.77 -32.53
N GLY A 117 -44.26 -18.54 -31.96
CA GLY A 117 -45.50 -19.14 -32.43
C GLY A 117 -45.72 -20.58 -31.94
N THR A 118 -44.78 -21.18 -31.22
CA THR A 118 -44.96 -22.54 -30.69
C THR A 118 -45.78 -22.54 -29.41
N THR A 119 -46.62 -23.57 -29.25
CA THR A 119 -47.38 -23.79 -28.02
C THR A 119 -46.85 -25.04 -27.32
N ARG A 120 -46.62 -24.97 -26.00
CA ARG A 120 -46.26 -26.15 -25.19
C ARG A 120 -47.06 -26.22 -23.91
N LEU A 121 -47.16 -27.43 -23.36
CA LEU A 121 -47.86 -27.72 -22.12
C LEU A 121 -46.83 -27.85 -20.98
N PHE A 122 -47.15 -27.28 -19.82
CA PHE A 122 -46.31 -27.34 -18.63
C PHE A 122 -47.15 -27.68 -17.40
N ALA A 123 -46.57 -28.37 -16.42
CA ALA A 123 -47.23 -28.66 -15.15
C ALA A 123 -47.25 -27.41 -14.25
N ALA A 124 -48.30 -27.19 -13.50
CA ALA A 124 -48.41 -26.14 -12.49
C ALA A 124 -49.01 -26.73 -11.22
N SER A 125 -48.84 -26.05 -10.10
CA SER A 125 -49.29 -26.54 -8.78
C SER A 125 -48.72 -27.94 -8.42
N LEU A 126 -47.54 -28.30 -8.95
CA LEU A 126 -46.85 -29.56 -8.70
C LEU A 126 -45.72 -29.36 -7.69
N ALA A 127 -45.99 -29.71 -6.43
CA ALA A 127 -45.09 -29.45 -5.30
C ALA A 127 -43.72 -30.12 -5.44
N GLU A 128 -43.69 -31.39 -5.87
CA GLU A 128 -42.44 -32.14 -6.05
C GLU A 128 -42.02 -32.19 -7.51
N HIS A 129 -40.99 -31.42 -7.87
CA HIS A 129 -40.39 -31.45 -9.20
C HIS A 129 -38.93 -30.99 -9.16
N LYS A 130 -38.06 -31.61 -9.96
CA LYS A 130 -36.64 -31.24 -10.07
C LYS A 130 -36.38 -29.77 -10.44
N LEU A 131 -37.34 -29.12 -11.12
CA LEU A 131 -37.26 -27.71 -11.50
C LEU A 131 -37.72 -26.74 -10.40
N ASN A 132 -38.26 -27.24 -9.29
CA ASN A 132 -38.55 -26.42 -8.10
C ASN A 132 -37.26 -26.09 -7.32
N HIS A 133 -36.18 -26.86 -7.55
CA HIS A 133 -34.86 -26.68 -6.96
C HIS A 133 -33.84 -26.36 -8.06
N PRO A 134 -33.64 -25.08 -8.43
CA PRO A 134 -32.65 -24.71 -9.43
C PRO A 134 -31.23 -25.07 -8.95
N ILE A 135 -30.39 -25.51 -9.90
CA ILE A 135 -28.97 -25.85 -9.70
C ILE A 135 -28.21 -24.57 -9.32
N GLU A 136 -27.29 -24.66 -8.35
CA GLU A 136 -26.41 -23.56 -7.92
C GLU A 136 -25.50 -23.05 -9.05
N GLU A 137 -25.02 -21.81 -8.91
CA GLU A 137 -24.22 -21.08 -9.91
C GLU A 137 -23.05 -21.91 -10.44
N THR A 138 -22.87 -21.85 -11.76
CA THR A 138 -21.60 -22.22 -12.37
C THR A 138 -20.63 -21.06 -12.22
N PHE A 139 -19.37 -21.36 -11.92
CA PHE A 139 -18.28 -20.40 -11.79
C PHE A 139 -18.19 -19.52 -13.05
N ASP A 140 -18.30 -18.20 -12.88
CA ASP A 140 -18.15 -17.22 -13.96
C ASP A 140 -16.99 -16.26 -13.63
N PRO A 141 -15.83 -16.42 -14.29
CA PRO A 141 -14.61 -15.64 -14.02
C PRO A 141 -14.79 -14.13 -14.15
N GLU A 142 -15.74 -13.65 -14.99
CA GLU A 142 -15.99 -12.21 -15.18
C GLU A 142 -16.75 -11.56 -14.01
N THR A 143 -17.22 -12.38 -13.08
CA THR A 143 -18.07 -11.97 -11.94
C THR A 143 -17.51 -12.47 -10.61
N ASP A 144 -16.33 -13.10 -10.65
CA ASP A 144 -15.61 -13.58 -9.48
C ASP A 144 -14.79 -12.43 -8.86
N PRO A 145 -15.07 -12.02 -7.60
CA PRO A 145 -14.38 -10.92 -6.96
C PRO A 145 -12.85 -11.10 -6.92
N GLN A 146 -12.36 -12.32 -6.70
CA GLN A 146 -10.92 -12.57 -6.62
C GLN A 146 -10.23 -12.39 -7.98
N THR A 147 -10.85 -12.88 -9.05
CA THR A 147 -10.35 -12.70 -10.42
C THR A 147 -10.31 -11.21 -10.79
N ILE A 148 -11.38 -10.46 -10.48
CA ILE A 148 -11.48 -9.02 -10.74
C ILE A 148 -10.39 -8.25 -9.97
N LEU A 149 -10.22 -8.52 -8.67
CA LEU A 149 -9.20 -7.89 -7.85
C LEU A 149 -7.79 -8.19 -8.36
N SER A 150 -7.53 -9.39 -8.87
CA SER A 150 -6.22 -9.75 -9.43
C SER A 150 -5.89 -9.00 -10.73
N LEU A 151 -6.89 -8.68 -11.54
CA LEU A 151 -6.71 -8.07 -12.86
C LEU A 151 -6.81 -6.55 -12.83
N TYR A 152 -7.74 -6.01 -12.04
CA TYR A 152 -8.12 -4.59 -12.06
C TYR A 152 -7.99 -3.92 -10.68
N GLY A 153 -7.65 -4.67 -9.63
CA GLY A 153 -7.66 -4.16 -8.24
C GLY A 153 -6.77 -2.94 -8.03
N GLU A 154 -5.57 -2.90 -8.62
CA GLU A 154 -4.67 -1.75 -8.49
C GLU A 154 -5.25 -0.47 -9.14
N GLU A 155 -5.85 -0.60 -10.33
CA GLU A 155 -6.43 0.55 -11.04
C GLU A 155 -7.68 1.07 -10.32
N ILE A 156 -8.54 0.16 -9.85
CA ILE A 156 -9.75 0.52 -9.08
C ILE A 156 -9.34 1.18 -7.75
N ALA A 157 -8.36 0.60 -7.04
CA ALA A 157 -7.86 1.15 -5.79
C ALA A 157 -7.30 2.57 -5.99
N HIS A 158 -6.55 2.81 -7.07
CA HIS A 158 -6.04 4.14 -7.37
C HIS A 158 -7.17 5.17 -7.60
N LYS A 159 -8.19 4.81 -8.40
CA LYS A 159 -9.36 5.66 -8.63
C LYS A 159 -10.15 5.91 -7.34
N LEU A 160 -10.27 4.89 -6.50
CA LEU A 160 -10.94 4.97 -5.20
C LEU A 160 -10.19 5.86 -4.22
N ASP A 161 -8.85 5.74 -4.15
CA ASP A 161 -8.03 6.56 -3.26
C ASP A 161 -8.25 8.06 -3.52
N LEU A 162 -8.20 8.46 -4.81
CA LEU A 162 -8.44 9.85 -5.23
C LEU A 162 -9.85 10.33 -4.88
N ALA A 163 -10.85 9.45 -4.99
CA ALA A 163 -12.23 9.79 -4.68
C ALA A 163 -12.49 9.92 -3.18
N LEU A 164 -11.89 9.05 -2.35
CA LEU A 164 -11.96 9.12 -0.89
C LEU A 164 -11.21 10.35 -0.35
N GLU A 165 -10.06 10.69 -0.95
CA GLU A 165 -9.26 11.87 -0.56
C GLU A 165 -9.97 13.19 -0.84
N ALA A 166 -10.85 13.22 -1.85
CA ALA A 166 -11.66 14.38 -2.16
C ALA A 166 -12.86 14.58 -1.20
N ASP A 167 -13.20 13.59 -0.36
CA ASP A 167 -14.34 13.65 0.55
C ASP A 167 -13.91 14.09 1.97
N GLU A 168 -14.31 15.30 2.38
CA GLU A 168 -13.94 15.89 3.68
C GLU A 168 -14.53 15.17 4.91
N SER A 169 -15.51 14.29 4.71
CA SER A 169 -16.13 13.53 5.81
C SER A 169 -15.31 12.29 6.20
N LEU A 170 -14.36 11.89 5.35
CA LEU A 170 -13.41 10.81 5.60
C LEU A 170 -12.04 11.38 5.98
N VAL A 171 -11.32 10.62 6.78
CA VAL A 171 -9.91 10.89 7.10
C VAL A 171 -9.06 9.67 6.78
N ARG A 172 -7.84 9.91 6.28
CA ARG A 172 -6.84 8.86 6.02
C ARG A 172 -5.70 8.95 7.02
N ILE A 173 -5.30 7.81 7.56
CA ILE A 173 -4.17 7.69 8.47
C ILE A 173 -3.46 6.37 8.22
N ALA A 174 -2.15 6.42 7.96
CA ALA A 174 -1.33 5.24 7.68
C ALA A 174 -1.93 4.35 6.56
N GLY A 175 -2.56 4.98 5.56
CA GLY A 175 -3.23 4.30 4.45
C GLY A 175 -4.62 3.70 4.76
N ALA A 176 -5.16 3.87 5.98
CA ALA A 176 -6.50 3.44 6.36
C ALA A 176 -7.49 4.61 6.44
N TRP A 177 -8.73 4.38 6.03
CA TRP A 177 -9.81 5.37 5.97
C TRP A 177 -10.86 5.15 7.05
N PHE A 178 -11.39 6.24 7.59
CA PHE A 178 -12.52 6.19 8.54
C PHE A 178 -13.37 7.47 8.53
N PRO A 179 -14.68 7.39 8.87
CA PRO A 179 -15.54 8.57 9.01
C PRO A 179 -15.12 9.47 10.16
N LYS A 180 -14.91 10.75 9.86
CA LYS A 180 -14.50 11.79 10.82
C LYS A 180 -15.49 11.95 11.98
N ALA A 181 -16.79 11.78 11.70
CA ALA A 181 -17.86 11.96 12.69
C ALA A 181 -17.83 10.93 13.84
N LEU A 182 -17.12 9.81 13.67
CA LEU A 182 -17.03 8.75 14.67
C LEU A 182 -15.73 8.79 15.49
N LEU A 183 -14.84 9.76 15.23
CA LEU A 183 -13.59 9.86 15.96
C LEU A 183 -13.84 10.18 17.44
N VAL A 184 -13.04 9.55 18.30
CA VAL A 184 -13.00 9.89 19.72
C VAL A 184 -12.36 11.26 19.88
N ASP A 185 -12.92 12.09 20.75
CA ASP A 185 -12.39 13.43 21.03
C ASP A 185 -11.04 13.36 21.76
N ILE A 186 -9.96 13.60 21.02
CA ILE A 186 -8.60 13.71 21.55
C ILE A 186 -8.24 15.19 21.69
N ASN A 187 -8.40 15.72 22.90
CA ASN A 187 -8.07 17.11 23.20
C ASN A 187 -6.56 17.36 23.41
N ALA A 188 -6.19 18.65 23.49
CA ALA A 188 -4.82 19.12 23.71
C ALA A 188 -4.17 18.59 25.01
N GLY A 189 -4.96 18.27 26.05
CA GLY A 189 -4.46 17.67 27.28
C GLY A 189 -3.85 16.29 27.03
N HIS A 190 -4.53 15.44 26.24
CA HIS A 190 -4.01 14.13 25.85
C HIS A 190 -2.74 14.26 25.01
N LEU A 191 -2.70 15.22 24.08
CA LEU A 191 -1.52 15.48 23.25
C LEU A 191 -0.33 15.95 24.08
N ASN A 192 -0.54 16.80 25.09
CA ASN A 192 0.53 17.22 26.00
C ASN A 192 1.06 16.05 26.85
N LEU A 193 0.20 15.13 27.25
CA LEU A 193 0.64 13.90 27.92
C LEU A 193 1.44 13.00 26.97
N ALA A 194 1.00 12.84 25.72
CA ALA A 194 1.75 12.10 24.70
C ALA A 194 3.14 12.71 24.45
N GLU A 195 3.23 14.04 24.35
CA GLU A 195 4.52 14.73 24.24
C GLU A 195 5.41 14.41 25.45
N ALA A 196 4.89 14.51 26.67
CA ALA A 196 5.67 14.21 27.88
C ALA A 196 6.18 12.76 27.90
N VAL A 197 5.35 11.79 27.48
CA VAL A 197 5.74 10.38 27.39
C VAL A 197 6.85 10.17 26.35
N LEU A 198 6.72 10.76 25.15
CA LEU A 198 7.75 10.67 24.11
C LEU A 198 9.05 11.40 24.50
N GLU A 199 8.95 12.51 25.22
CA GLU A 199 10.11 13.24 25.73
C GLU A 199 10.88 12.41 26.78
N MET A 200 10.18 11.71 27.67
CA MET A 200 10.82 10.76 28.59
C MET A 200 11.53 9.63 27.84
N ASN A 201 11.06 9.25 26.65
CA ASN A 201 11.68 8.24 25.80
C ASN A 201 12.86 8.77 24.96
N SER A 202 13.27 10.04 25.15
CA SER A 202 14.52 10.62 24.62
C SER A 202 14.73 10.45 23.11
N GLY A 203 13.66 10.53 22.32
CA GLY A 203 13.72 10.46 20.85
C GLY A 203 13.58 9.05 20.25
N GLU A 204 13.39 8.01 21.08
CA GLU A 204 12.98 6.69 20.58
C GLU A 204 11.48 6.70 20.23
N PRO A 205 11.08 6.30 19.01
CA PRO A 205 9.68 6.30 18.64
C PRO A 205 8.86 5.26 19.41
N MET A 206 7.57 5.53 19.59
CA MET A 206 6.65 4.64 20.30
C MET A 206 5.42 4.32 19.45
N THR A 207 4.86 3.12 19.64
CA THR A 207 3.57 2.79 19.05
C THR A 207 2.45 3.55 19.75
N THR A 208 1.37 3.78 19.02
CA THR A 208 0.16 4.43 19.54
C THR A 208 -0.43 3.64 20.69
N THR A 209 -0.47 2.31 20.57
CA THR A 209 -0.88 1.42 21.64
C THR A 209 -0.09 1.67 22.94
N MET A 210 1.24 1.83 22.88
CA MET A 210 2.07 2.12 24.06
C MET A 210 1.79 3.51 24.63
N LEU A 211 1.58 4.52 23.78
CA LEU A 211 1.20 5.87 24.22
C LEU A 211 -0.14 5.84 24.96
N MET A 212 -1.14 5.15 24.40
CA MET A 212 -2.47 5.00 24.99
C MET A 212 -2.46 4.30 26.36
N GLU A 213 -1.47 3.43 26.64
CA GLU A 213 -1.35 2.77 27.95
C GLU A 213 -0.80 3.70 29.04
N GLN A 214 -0.06 4.75 28.64
CA GLN A 214 0.51 5.75 29.55
C GLN A 214 -0.40 6.98 29.71
N ILE A 215 -1.39 7.14 28.82
CA ILE A 215 -2.31 8.27 28.80
C ILE A 215 -3.70 7.76 29.20
N GLU A 216 -4.32 8.38 30.21
CA GLU A 216 -5.70 8.06 30.56
C GLU A 216 -6.67 8.61 29.51
N LEU A 217 -6.91 7.83 28.46
CA LEU A 217 -7.88 8.18 27.41
C LEU A 217 -9.32 7.86 27.84
N PRO A 218 -10.32 8.53 27.25
CA PRO A 218 -11.72 8.17 27.43
C PRO A 218 -11.94 6.69 27.09
N ARG A 219 -12.66 5.97 27.95
CA ARG A 219 -13.02 4.57 27.70
C ARG A 219 -14.02 4.48 26.54
N ALA A 220 -13.53 4.37 25.33
CA ALA A 220 -14.36 4.01 24.18
C ALA A 220 -14.73 2.52 24.26
N SER A 221 -15.87 2.17 23.66
CA SER A 221 -16.29 0.78 23.46
C SER A 221 -15.32 -0.02 22.57
N ASN A 222 -14.62 0.67 21.66
CA ASN A 222 -13.75 0.06 20.65
C ASN A 222 -12.32 0.62 20.73
N ARG A 223 -11.35 -0.23 21.13
CA ARG A 223 -9.93 0.16 21.27
C ARG A 223 -9.30 0.59 19.93
N LYS A 224 -9.68 -0.05 18.82
CA LYS A 224 -9.15 0.27 17.49
C LYS A 224 -9.57 1.68 17.05
N LEU A 225 -10.80 2.06 17.39
CA LEU A 225 -11.30 3.41 17.12
C LEU A 225 -10.53 4.47 17.92
N THR A 226 -10.26 4.21 19.20
CA THR A 226 -9.45 5.11 20.02
C THR A 226 -8.02 5.23 19.47
N GLU A 227 -7.42 4.13 19.05
CA GLU A 227 -6.08 4.13 18.45
C GLU A 227 -6.04 4.92 17.15
N PHE A 228 -7.01 4.72 16.26
CA PHE A 228 -7.15 5.49 15.03
C PHE A 228 -7.35 6.98 15.31
N SER A 229 -8.21 7.33 16.27
CA SER A 229 -8.45 8.72 16.67
C SER A 229 -7.20 9.38 17.28
N MET A 230 -6.41 8.63 18.06
CA MET A 230 -5.15 9.10 18.61
C MET A 230 -4.11 9.34 17.50
N ASN A 231 -3.98 8.43 16.53
CA ASN A 231 -3.11 8.64 15.39
C ASN A 231 -3.49 9.90 14.62
N TYR A 232 -4.78 10.13 14.41
CA TYR A 232 -5.28 11.31 13.71
C TYR A 232 -4.84 12.59 14.41
N ALA A 233 -5.08 12.65 15.72
CA ALA A 233 -4.78 13.82 16.52
C ALA A 233 -3.27 14.11 16.58
N LEU A 234 -2.43 13.07 16.65
CA LEU A 234 -0.98 13.20 16.60
C LEU A 234 -0.49 13.72 15.23
N GLN A 235 -1.07 13.22 14.14
CA GLN A 235 -0.76 13.64 12.77
C GLN A 235 -1.07 15.13 12.54
N GLU A 236 -2.23 15.59 13.02
CA GLU A 236 -2.71 16.95 12.80
C GLU A 236 -2.02 18.01 13.68
N ASP A 237 -1.47 17.62 14.84
CA ASP A 237 -0.90 18.57 15.82
C ASP A 237 0.44 19.17 15.36
N GLY A 238 1.19 18.46 14.52
CA GLY A 238 2.42 18.96 13.90
C GLY A 238 3.67 18.98 14.79
N ARG A 239 3.57 18.78 16.12
CA ARG A 239 4.73 18.49 16.98
C ARG A 239 5.26 17.06 16.80
N PHE A 240 4.36 16.15 16.46
CA PHE A 240 4.64 14.73 16.29
C PHE A 240 4.98 14.41 14.84
N ASP A 241 5.78 13.38 14.64
CA ASP A 241 6.08 12.81 13.34
C ASP A 241 5.80 11.31 13.35
N GLU A 242 5.13 10.83 12.31
CA GLU A 242 4.98 9.41 12.03
C GLU A 242 6.24 8.94 11.32
N VAL A 243 6.94 7.96 11.89
CA VAL A 243 8.28 7.55 11.45
C VAL A 243 8.41 6.04 11.28
N GLY A 244 7.28 5.33 11.27
CA GLY A 244 7.20 3.89 11.16
C GLY A 244 7.41 3.40 9.71
N PRO A 245 7.90 2.15 9.55
CA PRO A 245 7.88 1.49 8.25
C PRO A 245 6.44 1.11 7.85
N THR A 246 6.25 0.75 6.58
CA THR A 246 4.95 0.30 6.06
C THR A 246 4.35 -0.80 6.95
N GLY A 247 3.13 -0.55 7.45
CA GLY A 247 2.39 -1.48 8.31
C GLY A 247 2.59 -1.27 9.81
N GLU A 248 3.49 -0.37 10.22
CA GLU A 248 3.69 -0.01 11.62
C GLU A 248 3.58 1.51 11.78
N VAL A 249 2.81 1.97 12.77
CA VAL A 249 2.70 3.39 13.11
C VAL A 249 3.55 3.67 14.33
N LEU A 250 4.61 4.45 14.14
CA LEU A 250 5.52 4.85 15.21
C LEU A 250 5.58 6.37 15.29
N TRP A 251 5.43 6.91 16.50
CA TRP A 251 5.41 8.33 16.75
C TRP A 251 6.68 8.80 17.43
N CYS A 252 7.25 9.89 16.93
CA CYS A 252 8.35 10.61 17.55
C CYS A 252 8.01 12.10 17.69
N LEU A 253 8.75 12.83 18.52
CA LEU A 253 8.69 14.29 18.55
C LEU A 253 9.68 14.85 17.53
N ARG A 254 9.20 15.73 16.64
CA ARG A 254 10.04 16.34 15.59
C ARG A 254 11.29 17.01 16.12
N ARG A 255 11.18 17.69 17.26
CA ARG A 255 12.31 18.38 17.91
C ARG A 255 13.39 17.45 18.45
N LEU A 256 13.07 16.17 18.66
CA LEU A 256 13.99 15.15 19.17
C LEU A 256 14.60 14.31 18.05
N GLU A 257 14.18 14.51 16.80
CA GLU A 257 14.86 13.91 15.65
C GLU A 257 16.31 14.41 15.56
N PRO A 258 17.25 13.62 15.02
CA PRO A 258 18.60 14.08 14.74
C PRO A 258 18.61 15.31 13.81
N GLU A 259 19.59 16.20 13.96
CA GLU A 259 19.69 17.45 13.18
C GLU A 259 19.69 17.18 11.68
N GLU A 260 20.40 16.14 11.25
CA GLU A 260 20.52 15.74 9.85
C GLU A 260 19.26 15.07 9.27
N VAL A 261 18.26 14.79 10.11
CA VAL A 261 16.91 14.34 9.71
C VAL A 261 15.98 15.53 9.58
N GLN A 262 16.08 16.49 10.51
CA GLN A 262 15.31 17.74 10.46
C GLN A 262 15.75 18.66 9.31
N HIS A 263 17.05 18.68 9.00
CA HIS A 263 17.65 19.56 8.02
C HIS A 263 18.66 18.83 7.14
N VAL A 264 18.61 19.07 5.83
CA VAL A 264 19.62 18.56 4.90
C VAL A 264 20.99 19.09 5.29
N PRO A 265 21.97 18.21 5.59
CA PRO A 265 23.34 18.61 5.89
C PRO A 265 23.90 19.55 4.82
N PRO A 266 24.57 20.65 5.18
CA PRO A 266 25.06 21.63 4.20
C PRO A 266 25.94 21.02 3.10
N VAL A 267 26.69 19.97 3.41
CA VAL A 267 27.57 19.26 2.47
C VAL A 267 26.82 18.41 1.43
N LEU A 268 25.55 18.09 1.68
CA LEU A 268 24.67 17.34 0.76
C LEU A 268 23.75 18.26 -0.06
N ARG A 269 23.79 19.58 0.18
CA ARG A 269 22.95 20.52 -0.57
C ARG A 269 23.48 20.68 -1.98
N TYR A 270 22.78 20.09 -2.93
CA TYR A 270 23.06 20.20 -4.35
C TYR A 270 22.32 21.39 -4.97
N PHE A 271 23.05 22.19 -5.76
CA PHE A 271 22.47 23.22 -6.61
C PHE A 271 22.58 22.76 -8.06
N PRO A 272 21.45 22.39 -8.70
CA PRO A 272 21.49 21.82 -10.03
C PRO A 272 22.05 22.82 -11.04
N ILE A 273 22.91 22.31 -11.91
CA ILE A 273 23.44 23.02 -13.06
C ILE A 273 22.79 22.39 -14.27
N ASP A 274 22.09 23.20 -15.07
CA ASP A 274 21.44 22.70 -16.28
C ASP A 274 22.50 22.22 -17.29
N TYR A 275 22.35 20.99 -17.79
CA TYR A 275 23.24 20.42 -18.78
C TYR A 275 22.53 19.41 -19.67
N ASP A 276 22.95 19.33 -20.93
CA ASP A 276 22.47 18.32 -21.87
C ASP A 276 23.29 17.03 -21.72
N ARG A 277 22.71 16.03 -21.04
CA ARG A 277 23.33 14.72 -20.81
C ARG A 277 23.65 13.96 -22.10
N SER A 278 23.00 14.29 -23.23
CA SER A 278 23.30 13.67 -24.53
C SER A 278 24.69 14.04 -25.07
N LEU A 279 25.30 15.10 -24.54
CA LEU A 279 26.66 15.52 -24.87
C LEU A 279 27.73 14.66 -24.18
N LEU A 280 27.36 13.86 -23.18
CA LEU A 280 28.31 13.00 -22.47
C LEU A 280 28.68 11.78 -23.33
N ASN A 281 29.99 11.58 -23.52
CA ASN A 281 30.48 10.39 -24.21
C ASN A 281 30.40 9.15 -23.30
N LYS A 282 30.58 7.95 -23.89
CA LYS A 282 30.51 6.67 -23.15
C LYS A 282 31.46 6.59 -21.94
N GLN A 283 32.63 7.21 -22.00
CA GLN A 283 33.58 7.20 -20.89
C GLN A 283 33.12 8.13 -19.75
N MET A 284 32.54 9.28 -20.09
CA MET A 284 31.94 10.22 -19.12
C MET A 284 30.74 9.59 -18.42
N LEU A 285 29.82 8.97 -19.17
CA LEU A 285 28.68 8.23 -18.62
C LEU A 285 29.13 7.07 -17.71
N ALA A 286 30.21 6.37 -18.09
CA ALA A 286 30.77 5.31 -17.25
C ALA A 286 31.39 5.84 -15.94
N LEU A 287 31.91 7.08 -15.92
CA LEU A 287 32.41 7.72 -14.71
C LEU A 287 31.27 8.23 -13.83
N GLU A 288 30.23 8.83 -14.42
CA GLU A 288 29.01 9.22 -13.72
C GLU A 288 28.38 8.01 -13.01
N ALA A 289 28.23 6.90 -13.73
CA ALA A 289 27.70 5.65 -13.18
C ALA A 289 28.56 5.02 -12.06
N GLN A 290 29.83 5.42 -11.91
CA GLN A 290 30.68 4.97 -10.79
C GLN A 290 30.41 5.71 -9.48
N LEU A 291 29.79 6.91 -9.53
CA LEU A 291 29.42 7.65 -8.33
C LEU A 291 28.31 6.89 -7.57
N ASP A 292 27.26 6.49 -8.29
CA ASP A 292 26.11 5.70 -7.80
C ASP A 292 25.55 6.24 -6.48
N ASP A 293 25.32 7.55 -6.43
CA ASP A 293 24.77 8.29 -5.32
C ASP A 293 23.27 8.63 -5.54
N GLU A 294 22.70 9.44 -4.67
CA GLU A 294 21.30 9.86 -4.68
C GLU A 294 20.94 10.82 -5.83
N LEU A 295 21.94 11.46 -6.43
CA LEU A 295 21.80 12.40 -7.55
C LEU A 295 22.06 11.73 -8.91
N SER A 296 22.46 10.46 -8.91
CA SER A 296 22.83 9.74 -10.11
C SER A 296 21.62 9.47 -11.03
N GLU A 297 21.70 9.96 -12.26
CA GLU A 297 20.67 9.77 -13.30
C GLU A 297 20.90 8.46 -14.06
N THR A 298 20.06 7.45 -13.82
CA THR A 298 20.11 6.21 -14.62
C THR A 298 18.74 5.74 -15.08
N GLU A 299 18.68 5.38 -16.36
CA GLU A 299 17.51 4.73 -16.98
C GLU A 299 17.50 3.21 -16.74
N GLN A 300 18.58 2.66 -16.18
CA GLN A 300 18.70 1.23 -15.95
C GLN A 300 17.97 0.84 -14.66
N LYS A 301 17.03 -0.09 -14.77
CA LYS A 301 16.42 -0.71 -13.60
C LYS A 301 17.52 -1.38 -12.75
N PRO A 302 17.52 -1.16 -11.42
CA PRO A 302 18.51 -1.79 -10.57
C PRO A 302 18.38 -3.32 -10.68
N PRO A 303 19.50 -4.05 -10.80
CA PRO A 303 19.45 -5.50 -10.84
C PRO A 303 18.85 -6.03 -9.54
N LYS A 304 18.09 -7.14 -9.62
CA LYS A 304 17.66 -7.88 -8.42
C LYS A 304 18.90 -8.55 -7.83
N ALA A 305 19.46 -7.94 -6.80
CA ALA A 305 20.61 -8.46 -6.05
C ALA A 305 20.26 -8.53 -4.56
N ASP A 306 20.86 -9.50 -3.86
CA ASP A 306 20.68 -9.67 -2.40
C ASP A 306 21.58 -8.72 -1.60
N GLU A 307 22.55 -8.08 -2.25
CA GLU A 307 23.40 -7.05 -1.67
C GLU A 307 23.81 -5.99 -2.70
N VAL A 308 24.19 -4.81 -2.22
CA VAL A 308 24.77 -3.73 -3.03
C VAL A 308 26.03 -3.22 -2.34
N THR A 309 27.08 -2.93 -3.12
CA THR A 309 28.27 -2.22 -2.64
C THR A 309 28.19 -0.77 -3.10
N LEU A 310 28.26 0.14 -2.14
CA LEU A 310 28.28 1.59 -2.32
C LEU A 310 29.67 2.13 -2.01
N THR A 311 30.03 3.24 -2.66
CA THR A 311 31.26 3.97 -2.35
C THR A 311 30.94 5.14 -1.43
N LEU A 312 31.60 5.23 -0.29
CA LEU A 312 31.38 6.31 0.68
C LEU A 312 31.94 7.63 0.16
N THR A 313 31.10 8.53 -0.36
CA THR A 313 31.56 9.83 -0.86
C THR A 313 31.95 10.77 0.29
N TYR A 314 32.75 11.81 0.00
CA TYR A 314 33.16 12.78 1.02
C TYR A 314 31.98 13.49 1.72
N PRO A 315 30.94 13.98 1.01
CA PRO A 315 29.77 14.58 1.65
C PRO A 315 29.09 13.64 2.65
N HIS A 316 28.88 12.39 2.28
CA HIS A 316 28.27 11.36 3.11
C HIS A 316 29.14 10.96 4.31
N TRP A 317 30.46 10.80 4.10
CA TRP A 317 31.40 10.59 5.20
C TRP A 317 31.36 11.74 6.21
N ARG A 318 31.35 12.98 5.71
CA ARG A 318 31.34 14.18 6.56
C ARG A 318 30.04 14.29 7.36
N ALA A 319 28.91 14.06 6.71
CA ALA A 319 27.58 14.11 7.33
C ALA A 319 27.25 12.86 8.17
N GLY A 320 27.99 11.76 8.05
CA GLY A 320 27.67 10.51 8.71
C GLY A 320 26.44 9.82 8.13
N THR A 321 26.23 9.99 6.82
CA THR A 321 25.08 9.48 6.07
C THR A 321 25.53 8.52 4.97
N LEU A 322 24.60 7.79 4.35
CA LEU A 322 24.81 6.92 3.20
C LEU A 322 23.88 7.34 2.05
N PRO A 323 24.33 7.33 0.79
CA PRO A 323 23.48 7.67 -0.35
C PRO A 323 22.38 6.63 -0.54
N LEU A 324 21.16 7.10 -0.81
CA LEU A 324 20.02 6.27 -1.19
C LEU A 324 19.88 6.25 -2.72
N SER A 325 20.91 5.74 -3.40
CA SER A 325 20.93 5.57 -4.85
C SER A 325 19.82 4.64 -5.34
N LEU A 326 19.53 4.66 -6.64
CA LEU A 326 18.50 3.79 -7.23
C LEU A 326 18.74 2.30 -6.95
N ARG A 327 20.01 1.87 -6.82
CA ARG A 327 20.39 0.50 -6.45
C ARG A 327 20.27 0.22 -4.96
N ALA A 328 20.45 1.22 -4.11
CA ALA A 328 20.35 1.11 -2.65
C ALA A 328 18.91 1.16 -2.14
N ARG A 329 18.03 1.95 -2.77
CA ARG A 329 16.63 2.15 -2.38
C ARG A 329 15.87 0.87 -2.00
N PRO A 330 15.97 -0.25 -2.75
CA PRO A 330 15.21 -1.47 -2.43
C PRO A 330 15.65 -2.18 -1.14
N PHE A 331 16.78 -1.80 -0.54
CA PHE A 331 17.29 -2.42 0.69
C PHE A 331 16.78 -1.74 1.97
N PHE A 332 16.24 -0.52 1.85
CA PHE A 332 15.79 0.27 2.97
C PHE A 332 14.26 0.27 3.10
N PRO A 333 13.71 0.44 4.30
CA PRO A 333 12.27 0.47 4.51
C PRO A 333 11.61 1.64 3.80
N THR A 334 10.32 1.46 3.53
CA THR A 334 9.44 2.43 2.89
C THR A 334 8.24 2.70 3.79
N ALA A 335 7.61 3.85 3.65
CA ALA A 335 6.36 4.21 4.31
C ALA A 335 5.37 4.70 3.26
N ILE A 336 4.08 4.60 3.58
CA ILE A 336 3.00 5.06 2.71
C ILE A 336 2.93 6.59 2.73
N GLU A 337 2.97 7.18 3.93
CA GLU A 337 2.74 8.61 4.13
C GLU A 337 3.98 9.34 4.66
N SER A 338 4.84 8.67 5.44
CA SER A 338 5.98 9.35 6.06
C SER A 338 7.18 9.58 5.12
N PRO A 339 7.68 10.82 5.01
CA PRO A 339 8.90 11.12 4.26
C PRO A 339 10.18 10.64 4.95
N ARG A 340 10.11 10.32 6.26
CA ARG A 340 11.26 10.02 7.13
C ARG A 340 10.98 8.78 7.97
N ILE A 341 11.82 7.77 7.86
CA ILE A 341 11.53 6.47 8.49
C ILE A 341 12.62 6.12 9.47
N ARG A 342 12.26 5.88 10.73
CA ARG A 342 13.16 5.33 11.74
C ARG A 342 13.28 3.82 11.53
N PHE A 343 14.50 3.33 11.48
CA PHE A 343 14.79 1.90 11.35
C PHE A 343 16.12 1.54 12.01
N THR A 344 16.48 0.26 12.01
CA THR A 344 17.71 -0.20 12.66
C THR A 344 18.73 -0.66 11.64
N LEU A 345 19.94 -0.10 11.71
CA LEU A 345 21.11 -0.64 11.04
C LEU A 345 21.75 -1.73 11.90
N VAL A 346 22.23 -2.80 11.27
CA VAL A 346 22.95 -3.88 11.94
C VAL A 346 24.33 -4.02 11.30
N ASP A 347 25.39 -3.90 12.10
CA ASP A 347 26.75 -4.15 11.62
C ASP A 347 26.89 -5.65 11.29
N GLY A 348 27.16 -5.97 10.01
CA GLY A 348 27.28 -7.34 9.52
C GLY A 348 28.42 -8.15 10.16
N LYS A 349 29.43 -7.49 10.75
CA LYS A 349 30.56 -8.16 11.42
C LYS A 349 30.34 -8.39 12.91
N THR A 350 29.74 -7.41 13.59
CA THR A 350 29.63 -7.43 15.06
C THR A 350 28.21 -7.76 15.55
N GLY A 351 27.20 -7.61 14.69
CA GLY A 351 25.79 -7.69 15.08
C GLY A 351 25.29 -6.48 15.88
N GLU A 352 26.12 -5.43 16.03
CA GLU A 352 25.76 -4.21 16.73
C GLU A 352 24.59 -3.51 16.03
N LYS A 353 23.52 -3.25 16.79
CA LYS A 353 22.35 -2.52 16.31
C LYS A 353 22.55 -1.02 16.53
N MET A 354 22.25 -0.25 15.50
CA MET A 354 22.44 1.20 15.47
C MET A 354 21.16 1.87 14.99
N PRO A 355 20.67 2.89 15.72
CA PRO A 355 19.50 3.64 15.29
C PRO A 355 19.81 4.43 14.03
N ALA A 356 18.91 4.41 13.06
CA ALA A 356 19.11 5.04 11.76
C ALA A 356 17.80 5.60 11.19
N TRP A 357 17.95 6.52 10.24
CA TRP A 357 16.83 7.22 9.62
C TRP A 357 16.97 7.19 8.11
N VAL A 358 15.91 6.84 7.39
CA VAL A 358 15.83 7.04 5.94
C VAL A 358 15.16 8.38 5.70
N VAL A 359 15.85 9.31 5.06
CA VAL A 359 15.32 10.61 4.64
C VAL A 359 15.05 10.53 3.15
N ARG A 360 13.85 10.06 2.75
CA ARG A 360 13.57 9.69 1.36
C ARG A 360 13.46 10.89 0.44
N GLU A 361 12.88 11.98 0.94
CA GLU A 361 12.72 13.25 0.22
C GLU A 361 14.05 13.75 -0.37
N TYR A 362 15.14 13.58 0.39
CA TYR A 362 16.48 14.03 0.02
C TYR A 362 17.45 12.90 -0.35
N GLY A 363 16.96 11.65 -0.34
CA GLY A 363 17.71 10.51 -0.87
C GLY A 363 18.91 10.06 -0.03
N TYR A 364 18.87 10.12 1.31
CA TYR A 364 19.97 9.59 2.13
C TYR A 364 19.51 8.86 3.39
N VAL A 365 20.44 8.12 3.99
CA VAL A 365 20.27 7.43 5.27
C VAL A 365 21.18 8.06 6.30
N SER A 366 20.66 8.43 7.48
CA SER A 366 21.44 8.92 8.62
C SER A 366 21.65 7.87 9.71
N GLY A 367 22.66 8.09 10.56
CA GLY A 367 22.95 7.30 11.77
C GLY A 367 24.32 6.63 11.74
N LEU A 368 25.15 6.91 10.73
CA LEU A 368 26.38 6.15 10.46
C LEU A 368 27.67 6.83 10.96
N ARG A 369 27.60 8.09 11.44
CA ARG A 369 28.78 8.87 11.88
C ARG A 369 29.68 8.09 12.86
N LYS A 370 29.10 7.62 13.97
CA LYS A 370 29.83 6.88 15.00
C LYS A 370 30.38 5.56 14.47
N TRP A 371 29.64 4.92 13.55
CA TRP A 371 30.07 3.67 12.92
C TRP A 371 31.28 3.89 12.00
N TYR A 372 31.28 4.96 11.20
CA TYR A 372 32.43 5.35 10.35
C TYR A 372 33.69 5.60 11.18
N GLU A 373 33.56 6.32 12.30
CA GLU A 373 34.66 6.61 13.21
C GLU A 373 35.21 5.33 13.86
N LYS A 374 34.32 4.45 14.34
CA LYS A 374 34.68 3.16 14.94
C LYS A 374 35.39 2.24 13.95
N GLN A 375 34.94 2.20 12.70
CA GLN A 375 35.51 1.38 11.62
C GLN A 375 36.70 2.06 10.93
N LYS A 376 37.07 3.29 11.33
CA LYS A 376 38.14 4.12 10.72
C LYS A 376 37.98 4.27 9.19
N LEU A 377 36.75 4.47 8.73
CA LEU A 377 36.48 4.65 7.30
C LEU A 377 36.91 6.02 6.82
N ILE A 378 37.36 6.07 5.57
CA ILE A 378 37.69 7.30 4.85
C ILE A 378 36.72 7.47 3.67
N PRO A 379 36.60 8.70 3.12
CA PRO A 379 36.03 8.88 1.79
C PRO A 379 36.64 7.89 0.80
N GLY A 380 35.81 7.33 -0.08
CA GLY A 380 36.14 6.27 -1.02
C GLY A 380 35.94 4.85 -0.47
N ALA A 381 35.74 4.63 0.83
CA ALA A 381 35.58 3.29 1.39
C ALA A 381 34.37 2.54 0.82
N TYR A 382 34.49 1.23 0.61
CA TYR A 382 33.37 0.40 0.17
C TYR A 382 32.50 -0.09 1.35
N ILE A 383 31.20 0.14 1.24
CA ILE A 383 30.18 -0.29 2.19
C ILE A 383 29.21 -1.23 1.48
N ILE A 384 29.02 -2.43 2.02
CA ILE A 384 28.03 -3.40 1.57
C ILE A 384 26.74 -3.17 2.36
N VAL A 385 25.61 -3.14 1.66
CA VAL A 385 24.26 -3.10 2.23
C VAL A 385 23.53 -4.38 1.83
N ARG A 386 22.88 -5.04 2.81
CA ARG A 386 22.09 -6.26 2.59
C ARG A 386 20.76 -6.19 3.34
N ARG A 387 19.78 -6.95 2.86
CA ARG A 387 18.50 -7.12 3.57
C ARG A 387 18.72 -7.95 4.84
N SER A 388 18.12 -7.54 5.95
CA SER A 388 17.97 -8.41 7.11
C SER A 388 16.82 -9.41 6.88
N LYS A 389 16.82 -10.49 7.65
CA LYS A 389 15.65 -11.37 7.78
C LYS A 389 14.59 -10.78 8.69
N THR A 390 15.01 -9.87 9.58
CA THR A 390 14.11 -9.14 10.49
C THR A 390 13.55 -7.92 9.76
N PRO A 391 12.22 -7.74 9.70
CA PRO A 391 11.62 -6.50 9.23
C PRO A 391 12.14 -5.28 10.02
N GLY A 392 12.30 -4.14 9.34
CA GLY A 392 12.83 -2.92 9.97
C GLY A 392 14.34 -2.91 10.25
N GLU A 393 15.06 -3.99 9.92
CA GLU A 393 16.52 -4.06 10.02
C GLU A 393 17.19 -4.08 8.64
N VAL A 394 18.32 -3.37 8.53
CA VAL A 394 19.18 -3.40 7.33
C VAL A 394 20.62 -3.67 7.76
N ILE A 395 21.28 -4.59 7.07
CA ILE A 395 22.65 -4.97 7.39
C ILE A 395 23.61 -4.06 6.63
N VAL A 396 24.57 -3.47 7.34
CA VAL A 396 25.69 -2.70 6.76
C VAL A 396 27.02 -3.31 7.14
N GLU A 397 27.93 -3.41 6.19
CA GLU A 397 29.25 -3.97 6.41
C GLU A 397 30.31 -3.21 5.62
N ALA A 398 31.33 -2.68 6.31
CA ALA A 398 32.48 -2.09 5.65
C ALA A 398 33.43 -3.19 5.16
N LYS A 399 33.92 -3.07 3.91
CA LYS A 399 34.99 -3.94 3.41
C LYS A 399 36.32 -3.57 4.05
N THR A 400 36.59 -4.15 5.21
CA THR A 400 37.83 -3.91 6.00
C THR A 400 38.84 -5.02 5.82
N HIS A 401 40.13 -4.66 5.89
CA HIS A 401 41.28 -5.57 5.88
C HIS A 401 42.27 -5.19 6.98
N ARG A 402 43.33 -6.00 7.18
CA ARG A 402 44.40 -5.67 8.12
C ARG A 402 45.02 -4.32 7.74
N PRO A 403 45.18 -3.36 8.67
CA PRO A 403 45.71 -2.05 8.35
C PRO A 403 47.04 -2.13 7.61
N ASN A 404 47.17 -1.40 6.50
CA ASN A 404 48.40 -1.27 5.73
C ASN A 404 48.69 0.19 5.45
N ARG A 405 49.97 0.53 5.27
CA ARG A 405 50.37 1.88 4.92
C ARG A 405 50.31 2.09 3.41
N ASP A 406 49.45 3.00 2.98
CA ASP A 406 49.23 3.32 1.57
C ASP A 406 49.44 4.81 1.29
N TRP A 407 49.77 5.15 0.05
CA TRP A 407 49.90 6.53 -0.40
C TRP A 407 48.56 7.05 -0.89
N VAL A 408 47.91 7.90 -0.09
CA VAL A 408 46.56 8.41 -0.36
C VAL A 408 46.63 9.92 -0.57
N ARG A 409 45.72 10.44 -1.39
CA ARG A 409 45.56 11.89 -1.54
C ARG A 409 45.10 12.45 -0.19
N THR A 410 45.81 13.45 0.30
CA THR A 410 45.56 14.05 1.61
C THR A 410 45.36 15.53 1.45
N VAL A 411 44.28 16.03 2.04
CA VAL A 411 44.00 17.45 2.18
C VAL A 411 44.46 17.87 3.57
N LEU A 412 45.33 18.87 3.63
CA LEU A 412 45.78 19.47 4.88
C LEU A 412 45.23 20.88 4.97
N ALA A 413 44.53 21.19 6.06
CA ALA A 413 44.09 22.54 6.38
C ALA A 413 45.13 23.22 7.28
N GLY A 414 45.76 24.29 6.77
CA GLY A 414 46.65 25.16 7.53
C GLY A 414 45.88 26.00 8.55
N SER A 415 46.58 26.46 9.59
CA SER A 415 46.00 27.36 10.61
C SER A 415 45.59 28.73 10.06
N ASP A 416 46.10 29.09 8.88
CA ASP A 416 45.74 30.27 8.09
C ASP A 416 44.53 30.04 7.17
N GLY A 417 43.93 28.85 7.18
CA GLY A 417 42.83 28.46 6.30
C GLY A 417 43.27 28.02 4.89
N GLY A 418 44.58 27.94 4.63
CA GLY A 418 45.11 27.42 3.37
C GLY A 418 44.89 25.91 3.23
N LEU A 419 44.50 25.45 2.03
CA LEU A 419 44.37 24.02 1.72
C LEU A 419 45.58 23.55 0.92
N VAL A 420 46.25 22.50 1.41
CA VAL A 420 47.36 21.85 0.71
C VAL A 420 46.96 20.43 0.35
N PHE A 421 47.11 20.09 -0.93
CA PHE A 421 46.89 18.74 -1.43
C PHE A 421 48.25 18.06 -1.59
N ALA A 422 48.44 16.93 -0.92
CA ALA A 422 49.67 16.15 -0.99
C ALA A 422 49.34 14.66 -1.11
N LEU A 423 50.32 13.87 -1.56
CA LEU A 423 50.26 12.42 -1.46
C LEU A 423 51.04 12.01 -0.21
N LEU A 424 50.35 11.51 0.81
CA LEU A 424 50.95 11.14 2.09
C LEU A 424 50.68 9.67 2.43
N LYS A 425 51.56 9.11 3.24
CA LYS A 425 51.48 7.72 3.67
C LYS A 425 50.57 7.61 4.90
N HIS A 426 49.40 7.01 4.74
CA HIS A 426 48.39 6.81 5.79
C HIS A 426 48.19 5.33 6.08
N GLU A 427 47.78 5.01 7.30
CA GLU A 427 47.36 3.66 7.67
C GLU A 427 45.87 3.49 7.30
N ILE A 428 45.60 2.63 6.31
CA ILE A 428 44.25 2.38 5.77
C ILE A 428 43.84 0.94 6.11
N ALA A 429 42.62 0.78 6.61
CA ALA A 429 42.07 -0.49 7.07
C ALA A 429 40.83 -0.93 6.28
N CYS A 430 40.53 -0.28 5.15
CA CYS A 430 39.36 -0.55 4.32
C CYS A 430 39.73 -0.59 2.84
N GLU A 431 39.03 -1.41 2.07
CA GLU A 431 39.02 -1.31 0.61
C GLU A 431 38.32 -0.02 0.19
N TYR A 432 38.85 0.63 -0.84
CA TYR A 432 38.36 1.92 -1.28
C TYR A 432 38.44 2.10 -2.80
N ASN A 433 37.68 3.07 -3.32
CA ASN A 433 37.78 3.55 -4.68
C ASN A 433 38.93 4.57 -4.79
N GLU A 434 39.98 4.21 -5.54
CA GLU A 434 41.19 5.05 -5.70
C GLU A 434 40.91 6.46 -6.23
N ARG A 435 39.83 6.69 -6.98
CA ARG A 435 39.48 8.01 -7.52
C ARG A 435 38.80 8.91 -6.49
N MET A 436 38.06 8.32 -5.56
CA MET A 436 37.32 9.03 -4.51
C MET A 436 38.07 9.10 -3.18
N ALA A 437 39.09 8.26 -3.00
CA ALA A 437 39.82 8.17 -1.76
C ALA A 437 40.59 9.45 -1.46
N VAL A 438 40.27 10.04 -0.31
CA VAL A 438 40.93 11.21 0.22
C VAL A 438 40.96 11.14 1.75
N VAL A 439 42.10 11.47 2.34
CA VAL A 439 42.24 11.70 3.78
C VAL A 439 42.13 13.20 4.04
N VAL A 440 41.30 13.60 4.99
CA VAL A 440 41.01 15.01 5.32
C VAL A 440 41.33 15.30 6.76
#